data_AF-A0A495JSC8-F1
#
_entry.id   AF-A0A495JSC8-F1
#
_cell.length_a   1.000
_cell.length_b   1.000
_cell.length_c   1.000
_cell.angle_alpha   90.00
_cell.angle_beta   90.00
_cell.angle_gamma   90.00
#
_symmetry.space_group_name_H-M   'P 1'
#
loop_
_entity.id
_entity.type
_entity.pdbx_description
1 polymer ?
#
loop_
_entity_poly.entity_id
_entity_poly.type
_entity_poly.pdbx_seq_one_letter_code
_entity_poly.pdbx_strand_id
1 'polypeptide(L)'
;MLFSIAVQVCCTALLVNGVKCPMPAPEAAAIAAELRTAMGKLTRRVKHEDRIPLGQVAVLGALDRDGAMTISDLAADQRVRPQSMARTVGLLIEQNLLTRRAHPTDRRKSLVDLSDMGQAALEAERGRRAGWLAQAIDAELTDEERALLARSAALLERLATR
;
A
#
# COMPACT_ATOMS: atom_id res chain seq x y z
N MET A 1 17.77 33.50 -18.72
CA MET A 1 16.31 33.45 -18.92
C MET A 1 15.83 32.04 -18.61
N LEU A 2 14.81 31.94 -17.75
CA LEU A 2 13.93 30.79 -17.51
C LEU A 2 14.48 29.57 -16.73
N PHE A 3 14.70 29.74 -15.43
CA PHE A 3 14.58 28.66 -14.43
C PHE A 3 14.24 29.28 -13.06
N SER A 4 12.96 29.63 -12.80
CA SER A 4 12.46 29.90 -11.43
C SER A 4 10.94 30.19 -11.36
N ILE A 5 10.05 29.24 -11.71
CA ILE A 5 8.58 29.46 -11.54
C ILE A 5 7.82 28.27 -10.88
N ALA A 6 8.48 27.23 -10.37
CA ALA A 6 7.76 26.06 -9.79
C ALA A 6 7.74 25.97 -8.25
N VAL A 7 8.08 27.03 -7.52
CA VAL A 7 7.98 27.08 -6.04
C VAL A 7 7.10 28.27 -5.59
N GLN A 8 6.04 28.58 -6.35
CA GLN A 8 5.11 29.67 -6.03
C GLN A 8 3.67 29.18 -5.87
N VAL A 9 3.46 27.96 -5.35
CA VAL A 9 2.11 27.45 -5.03
C VAL A 9 2.12 26.75 -3.66
N CYS A 10 2.44 27.50 -2.60
CA CYS A 10 2.00 27.21 -1.22
C CYS A 10 2.43 28.31 -0.22
N CYS A 11 2.53 29.58 -0.63
CA CYS A 11 2.84 30.69 0.27
C CYS A 11 1.60 31.51 0.65
N THR A 12 0.45 30.86 0.75
CA THR A 12 -0.72 31.45 1.40
C THR A 12 -0.96 30.66 2.66
N ALA A 13 -0.66 31.28 3.79
CA ALA A 13 -1.02 30.79 5.11
C ALA A 13 -2.54 30.54 5.16
N LEU A 14 -2.96 29.31 4.91
CA LEU A 14 -4.31 28.88 5.26
C LEU A 14 -4.32 28.65 6.77
N LEU A 15 -4.70 29.73 7.49
CA LEU A 15 -5.17 29.66 8.86
C LEU A 15 -6.46 28.84 8.88
N VAL A 16 -6.33 27.53 9.06
CA VAL A 16 -7.46 26.71 9.53
C VAL A 16 -7.29 26.57 11.04
N ASN A 17 -8.12 27.30 11.80
CA ASN A 17 -8.31 27.18 13.26
C ASN A 17 -7.14 27.59 14.20
N GLY A 18 -6.32 28.60 13.86
CA GLY A 18 -5.40 29.22 14.83
C GLY A 18 -4.27 28.32 15.36
N VAL A 19 -4.15 27.10 14.85
CA VAL A 19 -3.03 26.20 15.14
C VAL A 19 -1.91 26.56 14.17
N LYS A 20 -0.82 27.14 14.69
CA LYS A 20 0.44 27.24 13.94
C LYS A 20 0.94 25.81 13.76
N CYS A 21 0.60 25.16 12.64
CA CYS A 21 1.25 23.92 12.26
C CYS A 21 2.75 24.20 12.20
N PRO A 22 3.58 23.54 13.01
CA PRO A 22 5.02 23.74 12.96
C PRO A 22 5.47 23.30 11.57
N MET A 23 5.93 24.27 10.77
CA MET A 23 6.48 23.97 9.45
C MET A 23 7.76 23.14 9.67
N PRO A 24 7.92 22.00 8.98
CA PRO A 24 9.16 21.25 9.05
C PRO A 24 10.33 22.11 8.55
N ALA A 25 11.55 21.78 8.99
CA ALA A 25 12.75 22.40 8.44
C ALA A 25 12.73 22.29 6.89
N PRO A 26 13.18 23.31 6.14
CA PRO A 26 13.09 23.33 4.68
C PRO A 26 13.77 22.11 4.03
N GLU A 27 14.86 21.62 4.64
CA GLU A 27 15.54 20.38 4.24
C GLU A 27 14.63 19.15 4.38
N ALA A 28 13.93 19.01 5.51
CA ALA A 28 13.01 17.90 5.74
C ALA A 28 11.83 17.91 4.74
N ALA A 29 11.35 19.10 4.36
CA ALA A 29 10.32 19.24 3.33
C ALA A 29 10.82 18.80 1.94
N ALA A 30 12.05 19.16 1.57
CA ALA A 30 12.67 18.73 0.32
C ALA A 30 12.87 17.21 0.28
N ILE A 31 13.46 16.63 1.33
CA ILE A 31 13.65 15.18 1.47
C ILE A 31 12.31 14.45 1.38
N ALA A 32 11.27 14.95 2.06
CA ALA A 32 9.94 14.34 2.02
C ALA A 32 9.35 14.31 0.59
N ALA A 33 9.52 15.39 -0.18
CA ALA A 33 9.03 15.46 -1.56
C ALA A 33 9.75 14.49 -2.50
N GLU A 34 11.08 14.39 -2.38
CA GLU A 34 11.91 13.47 -3.15
C GLU A 34 11.62 12.01 -2.78
N LEU A 35 11.59 11.71 -1.48
CA LEU A 35 11.32 10.38 -0.96
C LEU A 35 9.94 9.88 -1.41
N ARG A 36 8.88 10.70 -1.27
CA ARG A 36 7.53 10.34 -1.73
C ARG A 36 7.52 10.01 -3.23
N THR A 37 8.27 10.75 -4.03
CA THR A 37 8.36 10.55 -5.47
C THR A 37 9.09 9.24 -5.80
N ALA A 38 10.24 9.00 -5.17
CA ALA A 38 11.04 7.79 -5.35
C ALA A 38 10.27 6.54 -4.91
N MET A 39 9.69 6.55 -3.69
CA MET A 39 8.87 5.45 -3.17
C MET A 39 7.66 5.17 -4.06
N GLY A 40 7.00 6.21 -4.57
CA GLY A 40 5.86 6.06 -5.47
C GLY A 40 6.22 5.43 -6.82
N LYS A 41 7.41 5.74 -7.37
CA LYS A 41 7.93 5.09 -8.58
C LYS A 41 8.26 3.62 -8.31
N LEU A 42 9.02 3.34 -7.25
CA LEU A 42 9.42 1.98 -6.88
C LEU A 42 8.20 1.10 -6.58
N THR A 43 7.27 1.56 -5.74
CA THR A 43 6.05 0.82 -5.39
C THR A 43 5.23 0.47 -6.63
N ARG A 44 5.08 1.40 -7.58
CA ARG A 44 4.36 1.15 -8.83
C ARG A 44 5.06 0.10 -9.69
N ARG A 45 6.39 0.15 -9.75
CA ARG A 45 7.18 -0.82 -10.51
C ARG A 45 7.12 -2.21 -9.88
N VAL A 46 7.23 -2.33 -8.56
CA VAL A 46 7.08 -3.60 -7.83
C VAL A 46 5.69 -4.20 -8.02
N LYS A 47 4.64 -3.37 -7.96
CA LYS A 47 3.26 -3.79 -8.24
C LYS A 47 3.03 -4.29 -9.67
N HIS A 48 3.90 -3.96 -10.61
CA HIS A 48 3.83 -4.47 -11.98
C HIS A 48 4.23 -5.95 -12.09
N GLU A 49 4.88 -6.49 -11.07
CA GLU A 49 5.24 -7.91 -10.99
C GLU A 49 4.09 -8.79 -10.47
N ASP A 50 2.99 -8.16 -10.02
CA ASP A 50 1.81 -8.88 -9.57
C ASP A 50 1.14 -9.61 -10.73
N ARG A 51 0.77 -10.87 -10.51
CA ARG A 51 0.00 -11.66 -11.50
C ARG A 51 -1.50 -11.59 -11.23
N ILE A 52 -1.88 -11.33 -10.00
CA ILE A 52 -3.26 -11.07 -9.58
C ILE A 52 -3.55 -9.56 -9.72
N PRO A 53 -4.73 -9.15 -10.22
CA PRO A 53 -5.11 -7.75 -10.31
C PRO A 53 -4.95 -7.00 -8.98
N LEU A 54 -4.47 -5.76 -9.02
CA LEU A 54 -4.15 -4.97 -7.81
C LEU A 54 -5.31 -4.86 -6.82
N GLY A 55 -6.55 -4.69 -7.31
CA GLY A 55 -7.73 -4.63 -6.45
C GLY A 55 -8.05 -5.94 -5.74
N GLN A 56 -7.70 -7.08 -6.35
CA GLN A 56 -7.85 -8.39 -5.75
C GLN A 56 -6.74 -8.66 -4.72
N VAL A 57 -5.48 -8.38 -5.04
CA VAL A 57 -4.38 -8.53 -4.07
C VAL A 57 -4.56 -7.63 -2.85
N ALA A 58 -5.14 -6.43 -3.04
CA ALA A 58 -5.44 -5.53 -1.93
C ALA A 58 -6.46 -6.14 -0.95
N VAL A 59 -7.50 -6.82 -1.46
CA VAL A 59 -8.47 -7.55 -0.62
C VAL A 59 -7.81 -8.71 0.11
N LEU A 60 -7.01 -9.53 -0.58
CA LEU A 60 -6.28 -10.63 0.05
C LEU A 60 -5.38 -10.12 1.18
N GLY A 61 -4.62 -9.05 0.92
CA GLY A 61 -3.74 -8.44 1.90
C GLY A 61 -4.46 -7.76 3.07
N ALA A 62 -5.68 -7.25 2.89
CA ALA A 62 -6.49 -6.74 3.98
C ALA A 62 -6.96 -7.87 4.91
N LEU A 63 -7.49 -8.96 4.34
CA LEU A 63 -7.93 -10.11 5.12
C LEU A 63 -6.78 -10.83 5.84
N ASP A 64 -5.58 -10.88 5.25
CA ASP A 64 -4.38 -11.42 5.92
C ASP A 64 -3.98 -10.61 7.17
N ARG A 65 -4.09 -9.28 7.11
CA ARG A 65 -3.72 -8.40 8.23
C ARG A 65 -4.80 -8.30 9.29
N ASP A 66 -6.04 -8.14 8.86
CA ASP A 66 -7.15 -7.68 9.69
C ASP A 66 -8.16 -8.82 9.99
N GLY A 67 -7.96 -9.99 9.38
CA GLY A 67 -8.80 -11.18 9.53
C GLY A 67 -10.11 -11.09 8.75
N ALA A 68 -11.06 -11.96 9.10
CA ALA A 68 -12.35 -12.04 8.40
C ALA A 68 -13.17 -10.74 8.53
N MET A 69 -13.64 -10.20 7.41
CA MET A 69 -14.36 -8.93 7.34
C MET A 69 -15.69 -9.07 6.59
N THR A 70 -16.63 -8.15 6.80
CA THR A 70 -17.79 -8.04 5.89
C THR A 70 -17.38 -7.34 4.59
N ILE A 71 -18.16 -7.53 3.52
CA ILE A 71 -17.96 -6.81 2.25
C ILE A 71 -18.04 -5.29 2.46
N SER A 72 -18.89 -4.83 3.37
CA SER A 72 -19.02 -3.40 3.69
C SER A 72 -17.77 -2.86 4.39
N ASP A 73 -17.20 -3.62 5.31
CA ASP A 73 -15.97 -3.23 6.02
C ASP A 73 -14.78 -3.22 5.05
N LEU A 74 -14.66 -4.23 4.18
CA LEU A 74 -13.68 -4.26 3.10
C LEU A 74 -13.83 -3.07 2.15
N ALA A 75 -15.06 -2.72 1.78
CA ALA A 75 -15.32 -1.58 0.89
C ALA A 75 -14.88 -0.26 1.55
N ALA A 76 -15.14 -0.09 2.85
CA ALA A 76 -14.72 1.08 3.61
C ALA A 76 -13.18 1.17 3.73
N ASP A 77 -12.53 0.05 4.10
CA ASP A 77 -11.08 -0.06 4.21
C ASP A 77 -10.38 0.27 2.88
N GLN A 78 -10.86 -0.33 1.79
CA GLN A 78 -10.31 -0.14 0.45
C GLN A 78 -10.80 1.15 -0.24
N ARG A 79 -11.65 1.94 0.43
CA ARG A 79 -12.24 3.20 -0.06
C ARG A 79 -12.89 3.07 -1.44
N VAL A 80 -13.64 1.98 -1.64
CA VAL A 80 -14.42 1.72 -2.88
C VAL A 80 -15.90 1.57 -2.57
N ARG A 81 -16.73 1.64 -3.62
CA ARG A 81 -18.17 1.42 -3.46
C ARG A 81 -18.48 -0.05 -3.11
N PRO A 82 -19.45 -0.34 -2.22
CA PRO A 82 -19.80 -1.71 -1.83
C PRO A 82 -20.13 -2.64 -3.01
N GLN A 83 -20.80 -2.14 -4.05
CA GLN A 83 -21.11 -2.91 -5.25
C GLN A 83 -19.83 -3.34 -6.02
N SER A 84 -18.83 -2.46 -6.06
CA SER A 84 -17.53 -2.77 -6.67
C SER A 84 -16.80 -3.83 -5.85
N MET A 85 -16.80 -3.69 -4.52
CA MET A 85 -16.18 -4.67 -3.63
C MET A 85 -16.87 -6.03 -3.71
N ALA A 86 -18.21 -6.06 -3.75
CA ALA A 86 -18.97 -7.31 -3.89
C ALA A 86 -18.59 -8.07 -5.17
N ARG A 87 -18.38 -7.36 -6.29
CA ARG A 87 -17.90 -7.97 -7.53
C ARG A 87 -16.49 -8.55 -7.39
N THR A 88 -15.56 -7.79 -6.79
CA THR A 88 -14.18 -8.26 -6.56
C THR A 88 -14.17 -9.51 -5.67
N VAL A 89 -14.92 -9.49 -4.58
CA VAL A 89 -15.07 -10.63 -3.66
C VAL A 89 -15.69 -11.83 -4.36
N GLY A 90 -16.72 -11.63 -5.19
CA GLY A 90 -17.33 -12.70 -5.99
C GLY A 90 -16.32 -13.41 -6.88
N LEU A 91 -15.52 -12.65 -7.64
CA LEU A 91 -14.46 -13.21 -8.49
C LEU A 91 -13.41 -14.00 -7.68
N LEU A 92 -13.03 -13.49 -6.51
CA LEU A 92 -12.06 -14.17 -5.64
C LEU A 92 -12.61 -15.46 -5.03
N ILE A 93 -13.92 -15.51 -4.74
CA ILE A 93 -14.59 -16.75 -4.29
C ILE A 93 -14.68 -17.75 -5.45
N GLU A 94 -15.03 -17.31 -6.66
CA GLU A 94 -15.04 -18.16 -7.86
C GLU A 94 -13.66 -18.75 -8.16
N GLN A 95 -12.60 -17.99 -7.87
CA GLN A 95 -11.21 -18.44 -7.94
C GLN A 95 -10.78 -19.29 -6.74
N ASN A 96 -11.66 -19.58 -5.78
CA ASN A 96 -11.38 -20.28 -4.51
C ASN A 96 -10.30 -19.63 -3.64
N LEU A 97 -10.04 -18.33 -3.82
CA LEU A 97 -9.07 -17.57 -3.01
C LEU A 97 -9.68 -17.03 -1.71
N LEU A 98 -11.01 -16.94 -1.65
CA LEU A 98 -11.75 -16.54 -0.46
C LEU A 98 -12.80 -17.59 -0.09
N THR A 99 -13.11 -17.66 1.19
CA THR A 99 -14.27 -18.38 1.71
C THR A 99 -15.30 -17.41 2.26
N ARG A 100 -16.56 -17.85 2.36
CA ARG A 100 -17.65 -17.07 2.93
C ARG A 100 -18.33 -17.86 4.03
N ARG A 101 -18.60 -17.21 5.16
CA ARG A 101 -19.33 -17.78 6.30
C ARG A 101 -20.36 -16.80 6.87
N ALA A 102 -21.36 -17.34 7.54
CA ALA A 102 -22.34 -16.51 8.25
C ALA A 102 -21.68 -15.73 9.39
N HIS A 103 -22.12 -14.49 9.63
CA HIS A 103 -21.64 -13.73 10.78
C HIS A 103 -22.16 -14.38 12.07
N PRO A 104 -21.31 -14.57 13.10
CA PRO A 104 -21.66 -15.37 14.28
C PRO A 104 -22.82 -14.80 15.09
N THR A 105 -23.01 -13.47 15.06
CA THR A 105 -24.02 -12.76 15.86
C THR A 105 -25.12 -12.07 15.05
N ASP A 106 -24.95 -11.90 13.73
CA ASP A 106 -25.92 -11.18 12.87
C ASP A 106 -26.17 -11.98 11.60
N ARG A 107 -27.23 -12.79 11.58
CA ARG A 107 -27.53 -13.68 10.45
C ARG A 107 -27.78 -12.96 9.12
N ARG A 108 -27.98 -11.63 9.13
CA ARG A 108 -28.14 -10.83 7.92
C ARG A 108 -26.80 -10.49 7.26
N LYS A 109 -25.69 -10.68 7.97
CA LYS A 109 -24.33 -10.40 7.50
C LYS A 109 -23.57 -11.68 7.19
N SER A 110 -22.63 -11.57 6.26
CA SER A 110 -21.64 -12.61 5.97
C SER A 110 -20.25 -12.05 6.14
N LEU A 111 -19.36 -12.87 6.67
CA LEU A 111 -17.93 -12.62 6.67
C LEU A 111 -17.29 -13.32 5.48
N VAL A 112 -16.26 -12.69 4.94
CA VAL A 112 -15.34 -13.31 3.99
C VAL A 112 -13.96 -13.40 4.62
N ASP A 113 -13.26 -14.47 4.29
CA ASP A 113 -11.96 -14.80 4.88
C ASP A 113 -11.06 -15.41 3.79
N LEU A 114 -9.75 -15.40 4.02
CA LEU A 114 -8.82 -16.09 3.14
C LEU A 114 -9.09 -17.60 3.17
N SER A 115 -9.01 -18.24 2.01
CA SER A 115 -8.81 -19.68 1.95
C SER A 115 -7.32 -20.01 2.07
N ASP A 116 -6.99 -21.28 2.30
CA ASP A 116 -5.59 -21.74 2.24
C ASP A 116 -4.94 -21.41 0.88
N MET A 117 -5.72 -21.52 -0.20
CA MET A 117 -5.24 -21.17 -1.54
C MET A 117 -5.09 -19.65 -1.72
N GLY A 118 -5.95 -18.86 -1.09
CA GLY A 118 -5.82 -17.41 -1.00
C GLY A 118 -4.53 -16.99 -0.30
N GLN A 119 -4.23 -17.63 0.84
CA GLN A 119 -2.99 -17.41 1.58
C GLN A 119 -1.77 -17.74 0.71
N ALA A 120 -1.76 -18.93 0.09
CA ALA A 120 -0.67 -19.36 -0.78
C ALA A 120 -0.49 -18.42 -1.99
N ALA A 121 -1.59 -17.94 -2.58
CA ALA A 121 -1.55 -16.99 -3.68
C ALA A 121 -0.97 -15.63 -3.25
N LEU A 122 -1.35 -15.13 -2.08
CA LEU A 122 -0.81 -13.89 -1.53
C LEU A 122 0.70 -14.00 -1.25
N GLU A 123 1.14 -15.12 -0.66
CA GLU A 123 2.56 -15.39 -0.44
C GLU A 123 3.34 -15.50 -1.76
N ALA A 124 2.74 -16.08 -2.80
CA ALA A 124 3.36 -16.14 -4.12
C ALA A 124 3.55 -14.74 -4.75
N GLU A 125 2.61 -13.80 -4.53
CA GLU A 125 2.80 -12.40 -4.94
C GLU A 125 3.90 -11.70 -4.13
N ARG A 126 3.94 -11.91 -2.80
CA ARG A 126 5.01 -11.39 -1.93
C ARG A 126 6.39 -11.88 -2.39
N GLY A 127 6.50 -13.18 -2.68
CA GLY A 127 7.71 -13.79 -3.22
C GLY A 127 8.14 -13.22 -4.57
N ARG A 128 7.20 -13.00 -5.50
CA ARG A 128 7.50 -12.36 -6.80
C ARG A 128 8.07 -10.95 -6.63
N ARG A 129 7.42 -10.13 -5.82
CA ARG A 129 7.85 -8.76 -5.52
C ARG A 129 9.24 -8.73 -4.89
N ALA A 130 9.45 -9.56 -3.88
CA ALA A 130 10.73 -9.66 -3.18
C ALA A 130 11.84 -10.15 -4.10
N GLY A 131 11.57 -11.19 -4.91
CA GLY A 131 12.53 -11.74 -5.86
C GLY A 131 12.94 -10.74 -6.94
N TRP A 132 11.97 -10.04 -7.53
CA TRP A 132 12.27 -8.98 -8.50
C TRP A 132 13.09 -7.85 -7.87
N LEU A 133 12.70 -7.39 -6.68
CA LEU A 133 13.42 -6.30 -6.00
C LEU A 133 14.84 -6.70 -5.63
N ALA A 134 15.05 -7.94 -5.19
CA ALA A 134 16.37 -8.49 -4.92
C ALA A 134 17.24 -8.49 -6.18
N GLN A 135 16.71 -8.93 -7.33
CA GLN A 135 17.42 -8.89 -8.61
C GLN A 135 17.75 -7.46 -9.06
N ALA A 136 16.84 -6.51 -8.88
CA ALA A 136 17.07 -5.11 -9.23
C ALA A 136 18.15 -4.47 -8.35
N ILE A 137 18.11 -4.73 -7.04
CA ILE A 137 19.19 -4.32 -6.12
C ILE A 137 20.51 -4.96 -6.53
N ASP A 138 20.48 -6.22 -6.96
CA ASP A 138 21.68 -6.94 -7.32
C ASP A 138 22.35 -6.40 -8.59
N ALA A 139 21.54 -6.05 -9.59
CA ALA A 139 22.02 -5.56 -10.87
C ALA A 139 22.48 -4.09 -10.82
N GLU A 140 21.83 -3.24 -10.03
CA GLU A 140 21.96 -1.78 -10.14
C GLU A 140 22.78 -1.14 -9.02
N LEU A 141 22.95 -1.79 -7.86
CA LEU A 141 23.57 -1.18 -6.68
C LEU A 141 24.90 -1.83 -6.31
N THR A 142 25.88 -0.97 -5.99
CA THR A 142 27.15 -1.34 -5.38
C THR A 142 26.98 -1.80 -3.92
N ASP A 143 28.00 -2.44 -3.34
CA ASP A 143 27.97 -2.89 -1.95
C ASP A 143 27.75 -1.74 -0.95
N GLU A 144 28.35 -0.57 -1.22
CA GLU A 144 28.16 0.63 -0.39
C GLU A 144 26.72 1.15 -0.45
N GLU A 145 26.13 1.19 -1.65
CA GLU A 145 24.74 1.61 -1.85
C GLU A 145 23.75 0.62 -1.21
N ARG A 146 24.03 -0.69 -1.27
CA ARG A 146 23.24 -1.71 -0.57
C ARG A 146 23.28 -1.52 0.94
N ALA A 147 24.46 -1.26 1.50
CA ALA A 147 24.60 -0.97 2.92
C ALA A 147 23.86 0.31 3.32
N LEU A 148 23.90 1.35 2.48
CA LEU A 148 23.13 2.58 2.68
C LEU A 148 21.62 2.35 2.60
N LEU A 149 21.16 1.56 1.63
CA LEU A 149 19.75 1.24 1.46
C LEU A 149 19.22 0.43 2.67
N ALA A 150 20.01 -0.52 3.17
CA ALA A 150 19.67 -1.29 4.37
C ALA A 150 19.51 -0.39 5.61
N ARG A 151 20.42 0.57 5.81
CA ARG A 151 20.28 1.57 6.90
C ARG A 151 19.06 2.47 6.70
N SER A 152 18.79 2.85 5.45
CA SER A 152 17.65 3.70 5.09
C SER A 152 16.32 2.99 5.36
N ALA A 153 16.21 1.68 5.11
CA ALA A 153 15.00 0.91 5.36
C ALA A 153 14.53 1.01 6.82
N ALA A 154 15.46 0.89 7.78
CA ALA A 154 15.15 1.04 9.21
C ALA A 154 14.64 2.46 9.56
N LEU A 155 15.10 3.50 8.84
CA LEU A 155 14.58 4.85 9.01
C LEU A 155 13.14 4.97 8.48
N LEU A 156 12.86 4.36 7.33
CA LEU A 156 11.52 4.35 6.73
C LEU A 156 10.50 3.64 7.63
N GLU A 157 10.86 2.50 8.22
CA GLU A 157 10.01 1.79 9.17
C GLU A 157 9.67 2.65 10.39
N ARG A 158 10.66 3.33 10.99
CA ARG A 158 10.45 4.25 12.11
C ARG A 158 9.53 5.42 11.77
N LEU A 159 9.54 5.89 10.52
CA LEU A 159 8.62 6.93 10.04
C LEU A 159 7.20 6.40 9.83
N ALA A 160 7.05 5.13 9.44
CA ALA A 160 5.76 4.50 9.17
C ALA A 160 4.98 4.11 10.45
N THR A 161 5.67 3.96 11.58
CA THR A 161 5.06 3.60 12.88
C THR A 161 4.80 4.79 13.80
N ARG A 162 4.92 6.02 13.30
CA ARG A 162 4.72 7.24 14.08
C ARG A 162 3.27 7.68 14.18
#